data_AF-A0A954DHJ5-F1
#
_entry.id   AF-A0A954DHJ5-F1
#
_cell.length_a   1.000
_cell.length_b   1.000
_cell.length_c   1.000
_cell.angle_alpha   90.00
_cell.angle_beta   90.00
_cell.angle_gamma   90.00
#
_symmetry.space_group_name_H-M   'P 1'
#
loop_
_entity.id
_entity.type
_entity.pdbx_description
1 polymer ?
#
loop_
_entity_poly.entity_id
_entity_poly.type
_entity_poly.pdbx_seq_one_letter_code
_entity_poly.pdbx_strand_id
1 'polypeptide(L)'
;MTSMTLLTALACVPLTALLSTFGASPKQDGKPAPESARPGIAVGDVAPAFRLNDHEGKLVSVGGKTANWTVLAFYPKALTGG
;
A
#
# COMPACT_ATOMS: atom_id res chain seq x y z
N MET A 1 2.52 -9.91 64.82
CA MET A 1 3.59 -9.69 63.81
C MET A 1 3.10 -8.62 62.86
N THR A 2 3.83 -7.52 62.83
CA THR A 2 3.51 -6.21 62.24
C THR A 2 3.63 -6.17 60.72
N SER A 3 2.70 -5.44 60.09
CA SER A 3 2.85 -4.57 58.90
C SER A 3 3.53 -5.08 57.63
N MET A 4 2.84 -4.99 56.49
CA MET A 4 3.04 -3.88 55.54
C MET A 4 2.10 -3.99 54.33
N THR A 5 1.08 -3.14 54.32
CA THR A 5 0.31 -2.73 53.15
C THR A 5 1.19 -1.78 52.33
N LEU A 6 1.39 -2.01 51.02
CA LEU A 6 1.92 -0.98 50.13
C LEU A 6 1.07 -0.86 48.86
N LEU A 7 0.35 0.25 48.83
CA LEU A 7 -0.53 0.78 47.80
C LEU A 7 0.35 1.58 46.83
N THR A 8 0.61 1.08 45.62
CA THR A 8 1.37 1.84 44.61
C THR A 8 0.43 2.75 43.84
N ALA A 9 0.46 4.02 44.21
CA ALA A 9 -0.28 5.10 43.62
C ALA A 9 0.37 5.58 42.30
N LEU A 10 -0.49 6.05 41.39
CA LEU A 10 -0.34 7.29 40.63
C LEU A 10 0.83 7.41 39.63
N ALA A 11 0.51 7.29 38.34
CA ALA A 11 1.17 8.09 37.31
C ALA A 11 0.16 8.45 36.21
N CYS A 12 -0.51 9.57 36.44
CA CYS A 12 -1.16 10.40 35.44
C CYS A 12 -0.07 10.98 34.52
N VAL A 13 -0.07 10.65 33.23
CA VAL A 13 0.70 11.39 32.21
C VAL A 13 -0.27 11.88 31.15
N PRO A 14 -0.31 13.20 30.88
CA PRO A 14 -1.38 13.82 30.13
C PRO A 14 -1.21 13.68 28.61
N LEU A 15 -2.40 13.64 28.00
CA LEU A 15 -2.80 14.07 26.67
C LEU A 15 -2.00 15.28 26.12
N THR A 16 -1.95 15.34 24.78
CA THR A 16 -1.76 16.50 23.88
C THR A 16 -0.38 16.75 23.23
N ALA A 17 -0.45 16.86 21.89
CA ALA A 17 0.46 17.50 20.95
C ALA A 17 1.64 16.69 20.38
N LEU A 18 1.47 16.20 19.14
CA LEU A 18 2.30 16.60 17.98
C LEU A 18 1.57 16.13 16.70
N LEU A 19 0.70 16.96 16.15
CA LEU A 19 0.97 17.74 14.93
C LEU A 19 1.33 16.86 13.71
N SER A 20 0.29 16.54 12.94
CA SER A 20 0.19 16.86 11.51
C SER A 20 1.50 16.87 10.73
N THR A 21 2.03 15.69 10.41
CA THR A 21 3.00 15.58 9.32
C THR A 21 2.23 15.32 8.03
N PHE A 22 1.69 16.39 7.43
CA PHE A 22 1.36 16.40 6.00
C PHE A 22 2.67 16.35 5.24
N GLY A 23 3.20 15.12 5.07
CA GLY A 23 4.32 14.84 4.21
C GLY A 23 3.93 15.15 2.78
N ALA A 24 4.64 16.11 2.18
CA ALA A 24 4.48 16.56 0.81
C ALA A 24 4.38 15.38 -0.17
N SER A 25 3.35 15.37 -1.00
CA SER A 25 3.34 14.53 -2.20
C SER A 25 4.55 14.92 -3.05
N PRO A 26 5.44 13.98 -3.43
CA PRO A 26 6.54 14.29 -4.33
C PRO A 26 5.93 14.80 -5.63
N LYS A 27 6.24 16.06 -5.96
CA LYS A 27 5.96 16.64 -7.27
C LYS A 27 6.78 15.81 -8.25
N GLN A 28 6.13 14.92 -9.01
CA GLN A 28 6.79 14.20 -10.09
C GLN A 28 7.15 15.24 -11.15
N ASP A 29 8.37 15.76 -11.08
CA ASP A 29 8.99 16.48 -12.18
C ASP A 29 8.87 15.57 -13.41
N GLY A 30 8.21 16.05 -14.46
CA GLY A 30 7.86 15.31 -15.67
C GLY A 30 9.05 14.92 -16.55
N LYS A 31 10.20 14.61 -15.94
CA LYS A 31 11.27 13.90 -16.63
C LYS A 31 10.76 12.49 -16.92
N PRO A 32 10.77 12.02 -18.19
CA PRO A 32 10.45 10.65 -18.51
C PRO A 32 11.29 9.74 -17.60
N ALA A 33 10.63 8.89 -16.82
CA ALA A 33 11.32 7.89 -16.03
C ALA A 33 12.24 7.11 -16.97
N PRO A 34 13.50 6.83 -16.60
CA PRO A 34 14.37 6.00 -17.41
C PRO A 34 13.62 4.70 -17.71
N GLU A 35 13.51 4.39 -19.00
CA GLU A 35 12.81 3.20 -19.48
C GLU A 35 13.38 2.00 -18.75
N SER A 36 12.63 1.52 -17.76
CA SER A 36 13.08 0.39 -16.95
C SER A 36 13.09 -0.79 -17.90
N ALA A 37 14.29 -1.28 -18.21
CA ALA A 37 14.51 -2.50 -18.96
C ALA A 37 13.92 -3.68 -18.17
N ARG A 38 12.60 -3.86 -18.32
CA ARG A 38 11.88 -5.01 -17.80
C ARG A 38 11.98 -6.09 -18.86
N PRO A 39 12.18 -7.36 -18.46
CA PRO A 39 12.04 -8.49 -19.38
C PRO A 39 10.71 -8.34 -20.12
N GLY A 40 10.77 -8.24 -21.45
CA GLY A 40 9.58 -8.15 -22.28
C GLY A 40 8.73 -9.39 -22.07
N ILE A 41 7.45 -9.20 -21.81
CA ILE A 41 6.47 -10.29 -21.74
C ILE A 41 6.11 -10.66 -23.18
N ALA A 42 6.32 -11.91 -23.60
CA ALA A 42 6.01 -12.36 -24.95
C ALA A 42 4.82 -13.33 -24.98
N VAL A 43 4.21 -13.48 -26.17
CA VAL A 43 3.14 -14.46 -26.38
C VAL A 43 3.72 -15.87 -26.30
N GLY A 44 3.07 -16.73 -25.50
CA GLY A 44 3.52 -18.10 -25.27
C GLY A 44 4.26 -18.28 -23.94
N ASP A 45 4.76 -17.19 -23.34
CA ASP A 45 5.32 -17.23 -21.99
C ASP A 45 4.21 -17.41 -20.96
N VAL A 46 4.53 -18.07 -19.85
CA VAL A 46 3.63 -18.13 -18.70
C VAL A 46 3.49 -16.73 -18.13
N ALA A 47 2.26 -16.24 -18.02
CA ALA A 47 1.99 -14.93 -17.43
C ALA A 47 2.51 -14.86 -15.99
N PRO A 48 3.21 -13.77 -15.60
CA PRO A 48 3.72 -13.62 -14.24
C PRO A 48 2.56 -13.54 -13.25
N ALA A 49 2.74 -14.12 -12.06
CA ALA A 49 1.79 -13.96 -10.97
C ALA A 49 2.05 -12.64 -10.24
N PHE A 50 1.01 -11.83 -10.06
CA PHE A 50 1.06 -10.57 -9.32
C PHE A 50 -0.20 -10.39 -8.48
N ARG A 51 -0.16 -9.45 -7.52
CA ARG A 51 -1.30 -9.14 -6.66
C ARG A 51 -1.80 -7.73 -6.93
N LEU A 52 -3.11 -7.57 -7.04
CA LEU A 52 -3.79 -6.29 -7.19
C LEU A 52 -4.88 -6.16 -6.15
N ASN A 53 -5.27 -4.93 -5.82
CA ASN A 53 -6.51 -4.70 -5.10
C ASN A 53 -7.67 -4.74 -6.10
N ASP A 54 -8.73 -5.44 -5.75
CA ASP A 54 -10.00 -5.36 -6.47
C ASP A 54 -10.73 -4.05 -6.15
N HIS A 55 -11.92 -3.89 -6.73
CA HIS A 55 -12.77 -2.72 -6.52
C HIS A 55 -13.28 -2.54 -5.08
N GLU A 56 -13.22 -3.58 -4.24
CA GLU A 56 -13.53 -3.54 -2.80
C GLU A 56 -12.29 -3.27 -1.94
N GLY A 57 -11.10 -3.16 -2.56
CA GLY A 57 -9.83 -3.00 -1.86
C GLY A 57 -9.24 -4.31 -1.35
N LYS A 58 -9.80 -5.47 -1.72
CA LYS A 58 -9.26 -6.78 -1.36
C LYS A 58 -8.10 -7.17 -2.26
N LEU A 59 -7.07 -7.73 -1.64
CA LEU A 59 -5.89 -8.21 -2.36
C LEU A 59 -6.20 -9.53 -3.08
N VAL A 60 -6.18 -9.52 -4.41
CA VAL A 60 -6.38 -10.68 -5.29
C VAL A 60 -5.11 -11.02 -6.05
N SER A 61 -4.88 -12.32 -6.30
CA SER A 61 -3.75 -12.77 -7.14
C SER A 61 -4.22 -13.01 -8.56
N VAL A 62 -3.44 -12.55 -9.54
CA VAL A 62 -3.73 -12.62 -10.97
C VAL A 62 -2.50 -13.13 -11.72
N GLY A 63 -2.71 -13.89 -12.80
CA GLY A 63 -1.64 -14.49 -13.61
C GLY A 63 -1.22 -15.88 -13.12
N GLY A 64 -0.07 -16.35 -13.60
CA GLY A 64 0.38 -17.73 -13.38
C GLY A 64 -0.42 -18.76 -14.18
N LYS A 65 -0.34 -20.03 -13.75
CA LYS A 65 -1.12 -21.12 -14.36
C LYS A 65 -2.54 -21.10 -13.79
N THR A 66 -3.51 -20.75 -14.64
CA THR A 66 -4.94 -20.73 -14.30
C THR A 66 -5.75 -21.33 -15.44
N ALA A 67 -6.91 -21.92 -15.12
CA ALA A 67 -7.85 -22.44 -16.11
C ALA A 67 -8.73 -21.32 -16.74
N ASN A 68 -8.76 -20.14 -16.12
CA ASN A 68 -9.61 -19.03 -16.54
C ASN A 68 -8.83 -18.00 -17.34
N TRP A 69 -9.46 -17.47 -18.38
CA TRP A 69 -8.91 -16.34 -19.14
C TRP A 69 -9.00 -15.06 -18.31
N THR A 70 -7.95 -14.24 -18.35
CA THR A 70 -7.91 -12.95 -17.65
C THR A 70 -7.41 -11.87 -18.59
N VAL A 71 -8.08 -10.71 -18.57
CA VAL A 71 -7.72 -9.55 -19.38
C VAL A 71 -7.41 -8.39 -18.44
N LEU A 72 -6.26 -7.74 -18.64
CA LEU A 72 -5.87 -6.54 -17.89
C LEU A 72 -6.07 -5.32 -18.79
N ALA A 73 -6.89 -4.39 -18.31
CA ALA A 73 -7.08 -3.10 -18.95
C ALA A 73 -6.54 -2.00 -18.01
N PHE A 74 -5.57 -1.23 -18.49
CA PHE A 74 -4.99 -0.12 -17.75
C PHE A 74 -5.65 1.18 -18.18
N TYR A 75 -6.31 1.84 -17.23
CA TYR A 75 -6.87 3.17 -17.42
C TYR A 75 -6.05 4.16 -16.61
N PRO A 76 -5.71 5.34 -17.16
CA PRO A 76 -5.10 6.39 -16.38
C PRO A 76 -6.03 6.77 -15.22
N LYS A 77 -5.44 7.16 -14.09
CA LYS A 77 -6.20 7.68 -12.97
C LYS A 77 -7.06 8.85 -13.46
N ALA A 78 -8.37 8.74 -13.30
CA ALA A 78 -9.29 9.79 -13.72
C ALA A 78 -8.92 11.10 -13.01
N LEU A 79 -8.64 12.15 -13.78
CA LEU A 79 -8.50 13.52 -13.30
C LEU A 79 -9.90 14.08 -13.03
N THR A 80 -10.61 13.55 -12.03
CA THR A 80 -11.79 14.22 -11.52
C THR A 80 -11.29 15.37 -10.68
N GLY A 81 -11.25 16.58 -11.27
CA GLY A 81 -10.92 17.81 -10.55
C GLY A 81 -11.92 18.01 -9.42
N GLY A 82 -11.44 17.91 -8.19
CA GLY A 82 -12.10 18.39 -6.98
C GLY A 82 -11.39 19.61 -6.47
#